data_AF-A0A944V774-F1
#
_entry.id   AF-A0A944V774-F1
#
_cell.length_a   1.000
_cell.length_b   1.000
_cell.length_c   1.000
_cell.angle_alpha   90.00
_cell.angle_beta   90.00
_cell.angle_gamma   90.00
#
_symmetry.space_group_name_H-M   'P 1'
#
loop_
_entity.id
_entity.type
_entity.pdbx_description
1 polymer ?
#
loop_
_entity_poly.entity_id
_entity_poly.type
_entity_poly.pdbx_seq_one_letter_code
_entity_poly.pdbx_strand_id
1 'polypeptide(L)'
;MDERMGSNINGPSAIRVPEWVQQPLGRYYLYFSHHKGTYIRLAYANALTGPWKIHSPGVLDVSQSLFAATDPPEPPPGERPSWADTLAGGYLYAHVASPDVHIDESQRQIRMYYHGLLP
;
A
#
# COMPACT_ATOMS: atom_id res chain seq x y z
N MET A 1 -5.64 -4.05 15.51
CA MET A 1 -5.85 -3.54 14.13
C MET A 1 -6.50 -2.18 14.25
N ASP A 2 -6.12 -1.21 13.41
CA ASP A 2 -6.74 0.12 13.39
C ASP A 2 -7.97 0.16 12.46
N GLU A 3 -8.76 1.23 12.53
CA GLU A 3 -9.98 1.42 11.74
C GLU A 3 -9.70 1.59 10.23
N ARG A 4 -8.49 2.00 9.86
CA ARG A 4 -8.08 2.21 8.46
C ARG A 4 -7.61 0.92 7.78
N MET A 5 -7.38 -0.16 8.55
CA MET A 5 -6.79 -1.41 8.08
C MET A 5 -7.58 -2.03 6.93
N GLY A 6 -8.92 -1.98 7.01
CA GLY A 6 -9.83 -2.63 6.07
C GLY A 6 -9.77 -4.16 6.14
N SER A 7 -10.55 -4.83 5.28
CA SER A 7 -10.68 -6.29 5.27
C SER A 7 -10.06 -6.97 4.04
N ASN A 8 -9.77 -6.22 2.97
CA ASN A 8 -9.22 -6.74 1.72
C ASN A 8 -7.73 -6.36 1.55
N ILE A 9 -6.88 -7.00 2.36
CA ILE A 9 -5.42 -6.81 2.30
C ILE A 9 -4.86 -7.48 1.05
N ASN A 10 -3.92 -6.81 0.36
CA ASN A 10 -3.34 -7.27 -0.90
C ASN A 10 -1.84 -6.94 -0.99
N GLY A 11 -1.11 -7.75 -1.78
CA GLY A 11 0.25 -7.51 -2.25
C GLY A 11 1.28 -7.19 -1.16
N PRO A 12 1.51 -8.10 -0.18
CA PRO A 12 2.54 -7.87 0.83
C PRO A 12 3.95 -7.99 0.25
N SER A 13 4.86 -7.14 0.71
CA SER A 13 6.30 -7.24 0.50
C SER A 13 7.03 -7.17 1.84
N ALA A 14 7.90 -8.15 2.09
CA ALA A 14 8.66 -8.24 3.33
C ALA A 14 10.16 -8.08 3.06
N ILE A 15 10.82 -7.26 3.88
CA ILE A 15 12.27 -7.09 3.86
C ILE A 15 12.85 -7.35 5.24
N ARG A 16 14.10 -7.83 5.28
CA ARG A 16 14.94 -7.68 6.46
C ARG A 16 15.47 -6.25 6.50
N VAL A 17 15.38 -5.61 7.65
CA VAL A 17 15.83 -4.22 7.80
C VAL A 17 17.36 -4.18 7.68
N PRO A 18 17.93 -3.38 6.76
CA PRO A 18 19.37 -3.27 6.59
C PRO A 18 20.07 -2.67 7.82
N GLU A 19 21.33 -3.04 8.02
CA GLU A 19 22.12 -2.61 9.19
C GLU A 19 22.38 -1.09 9.24
N TRP A 20 22.34 -0.42 8.09
CA TRP A 20 22.53 1.03 8.00
C TRP A 20 21.29 1.84 8.40
N VAL A 21 20.12 1.20 8.59
CA VAL A 21 18.92 1.88 9.08
C VAL A 21 19.10 2.20 10.56
N GLN A 22 19.13 3.50 10.88
CA GLN A 22 19.22 3.95 12.26
C GLN A 22 17.87 3.80 12.96
N GLN A 23 17.90 3.33 14.22
CA GLN A 23 16.72 3.16 15.07
C GLN A 23 15.58 2.36 14.42
N PRO A 24 15.84 1.11 13.96
CA PRO A 24 14.83 0.31 13.29
C PRO A 24 13.70 -0.07 14.27
N LEU A 25 12.45 -0.11 13.77
CA LEU A 25 11.30 -0.54 14.58
C LEU A 25 11.36 -2.03 14.94
N GLY A 26 12.02 -2.84 14.09
CA GLY A 26 12.24 -4.28 14.27
C GLY A 26 13.23 -4.81 13.23
N ARG A 27 13.50 -6.12 13.25
CA ARG A 27 14.41 -6.78 12.28
C ARG A 27 13.80 -6.98 10.89
N TYR A 28 12.47 -6.98 10.79
CA TYR A 28 11.73 -7.17 9.56
C TYR A 28 10.65 -6.12 9.41
N TYR A 29 10.49 -5.61 8.20
CA TYR A 29 9.39 -4.75 7.78
C TYR A 29 8.52 -5.49 6.77
N LEU A 30 7.21 -5.42 6.97
CA LEU A 30 6.18 -5.95 6.09
C LEU A 30 5.34 -4.78 5.61
N TYR A 31 5.47 -4.46 4.33
CA TYR A 31 4.67 -3.47 3.63
C TYR A 31 3.49 -4.17 2.98
N PHE A 32 2.32 -3.58 3.07
CA PHE A 32 1.11 -4.14 2.48
C PHE A 32 0.07 -3.04 2.31
N SER A 33 -0.98 -3.31 1.55
CA SER A 33 -2.06 -2.35 1.35
C SER A 33 -3.42 -3.03 1.40
N HIS A 34 -4.46 -2.23 1.35
CA HIS A 34 -5.80 -2.68 1.00
C HIS A 34 -5.99 -2.48 -0.50
N HIS A 35 -6.66 -3.40 -1.20
CA HIS A 35 -6.84 -3.33 -2.67
C HIS A 35 -7.54 -2.03 -3.12
N LYS A 36 -8.44 -1.51 -2.29
CA LYS A 36 -9.12 -0.21 -2.46
C LYS A 36 -8.66 0.85 -1.46
N GLY A 37 -7.44 0.72 -0.93
CA GLY A 37 -6.94 1.54 0.17
C GLY A 37 -6.20 2.79 -0.30
N THR A 38 -6.30 3.85 0.49
CA THR A 38 -5.63 5.13 0.23
C THR A 38 -4.24 5.25 0.85
N TYR A 39 -3.64 4.16 1.33
CA TYR A 39 -2.30 4.21 1.93
C TYR A 39 -1.59 2.86 1.96
N ILE A 40 -0.26 2.90 1.95
CA ILE A 40 0.62 1.75 2.20
C ILE A 40 0.85 1.64 3.71
N ARG A 41 0.60 0.44 4.24
CA ARG A 41 0.74 0.07 5.64
C ARG A 41 2.13 -0.49 5.89
N LEU A 42 2.55 -0.41 7.15
CA LEU A 42 3.75 -1.06 7.64
C LEU A 42 3.44 -1.86 8.90
N ALA A 43 3.87 -3.11 8.91
CA ALA A 43 4.04 -3.88 10.13
C ALA A 43 5.52 -4.20 10.32
N TYR A 44 5.93 -4.40 11.57
CA TYR A 44 7.31 -4.76 11.89
C TYR A 44 7.36 -5.87 12.95
N ALA A 45 8.42 -6.68 12.88
CA ALA A 45 8.65 -7.78 13.80
C ALA A 45 10.14 -8.05 13.97
N ASN A 46 10.50 -8.72 15.06
CA ASN A 46 11.86 -9.22 15.24
C ASN A 46 12.03 -10.62 14.63
N ALA A 47 10.97 -11.39 14.41
CA ALA A 47 11.03 -12.67 13.71
C ALA A 47 10.04 -12.68 12.53
N LEU A 48 10.35 -13.41 11.47
CA LEU A 48 9.46 -13.56 10.30
C LEU A 48 8.08 -14.13 10.69
N THR A 49 8.04 -14.97 11.71
CA THR A 49 6.81 -15.55 12.27
C THR A 49 6.02 -14.58 13.16
N GLY A 50 6.52 -13.37 13.38
CA GLY A 50 5.93 -12.40 14.31
C GLY A 50 6.38 -12.59 15.77
N PRO A 51 5.66 -12.01 16.74
CA PRO A 51 4.43 -11.23 16.56
C PRO A 51 4.70 -9.94 15.76
N TRP A 52 3.77 -9.62 14.86
CA TRP A 52 3.83 -8.41 14.05
C TRP A 52 3.14 -7.25 14.76
N LYS A 53 3.80 -6.10 14.79
CA LYS A 53 3.26 -4.85 15.33
C LYS A 53 2.95 -3.91 14.18
N ILE A 54 1.77 -3.30 14.20
CA ILE A 54 1.35 -2.33 13.18
C ILE A 54 1.97 -0.96 13.51
N HIS A 55 2.58 -0.33 12.50
CA HIS A 55 2.88 1.09 12.51
C HIS A 55 1.69 1.84 11.93
N SER A 56 0.76 2.24 12.80
CA SER A 56 -0.57 2.74 12.43
C SER A 56 -0.59 3.97 11.51
N PRO A 57 0.40 4.90 11.52
CA PRO A 57 0.44 5.97 10.52
C PRO A 57 0.51 5.47 9.07
N GLY A 58 1.00 4.25 8.85
CA GLY A 58 1.43 3.80 7.53
C GLY A 58 2.72 4.47 7.10
N VAL A 59 3.08 4.34 5.82
CA VAL A 59 4.34 4.90 5.27
C VAL A 59 4.14 5.77 4.03
N LEU A 60 2.97 5.70 3.41
CA LEU A 60 2.63 6.51 2.25
C LEU A 60 1.11 6.62 2.13
N ASP A 61 0.57 7.82 2.25
CA ASP A 61 -0.82 8.13 1.91
C ASP A 61 -0.93 8.50 0.41
N VAL A 62 -2.07 8.19 -0.23
CA VAL A 62 -2.31 8.47 -1.65
C VAL A 62 -2.15 9.96 -1.97
N SER A 63 -2.50 10.82 -1.01
CA SER A 63 -2.33 12.28 -1.11
C SER A 63 -0.86 12.73 -1.17
N GLN A 64 0.08 11.86 -0.78
CA GLN A 64 1.52 12.10 -0.86
C GLN A 64 2.15 11.49 -2.12
N SER A 65 1.35 10.83 -2.95
CA SER A 65 1.77 10.24 -4.21
C SER A 65 1.49 11.20 -5.39
N LEU A 66 1.76 10.73 -6.61
CA LEU A 66 1.40 11.43 -7.85
C LEU A 66 0.11 10.89 -8.47
N PHE A 67 -0.61 10.01 -7.77
CA PHE A 67 -1.87 9.42 -8.21
C PHE A 67 -3.08 10.26 -7.77
N ALA A 68 -4.25 9.94 -8.32
CA ALA A 68 -5.50 10.57 -7.93
C ALA A 68 -5.75 10.38 -6.42
N ALA A 69 -5.90 11.48 -5.68
CA ALA A 69 -6.11 11.45 -4.24
C ALA A 69 -7.57 11.22 -3.83
N THR A 70 -8.51 11.41 -4.76
CA THR A 70 -9.95 11.23 -4.57
C THR A 70 -10.52 10.44 -5.74
N ASP A 71 -11.62 9.72 -5.49
CA ASP A 71 -12.30 8.96 -6.54
C ASP A 71 -12.71 9.89 -7.69
N PRO A 72 -12.43 9.50 -8.95
CA PRO A 72 -12.91 10.26 -10.10
C PRO A 72 -14.43 10.10 -10.24
N PRO A 73 -15.10 10.99 -10.99
CA PRO A 73 -16.48 10.75 -11.36
C PRO A 73 -16.58 9.46 -12.20
N GLU A 74 -17.63 8.68 -11.95
CA GLU A 74 -17.95 7.52 -12.78
C GLU A 74 -18.24 7.96 -14.23
N PRO A 75 -17.66 7.31 -15.25
CA PRO A 75 -17.97 7.61 -16.65
C PRO A 75 -19.47 7.45 -16.96
N PRO A 76 -19.99 8.07 -18.03
CA PRO A 76 -21.37 7.83 -18.46
C PRO A 76 -21.65 6.34 -18.70
N PRO A 77 -22.88 5.84 -18.46
CA PRO A 77 -23.19 4.41 -18.61
C PRO A 77 -22.79 3.80 -19.95
N GLY A 78 -22.92 4.54 -21.06
CA GLY A 78 -22.55 4.08 -22.41
C GLY A 78 -21.05 3.98 -22.67
N GLU A 79 -20.21 4.53 -21.79
CA GLU A 79 -18.74 4.50 -21.89
C GLU A 79 -18.12 3.52 -20.89
N ARG A 80 -18.94 2.90 -20.03
CA ARG A 80 -18.47 1.90 -19.07
C ARG A 80 -18.26 0.56 -19.76
N PRO A 81 -17.25 -0.22 -19.35
CA PRO A 81 -17.17 -1.60 -19.77
C PRO A 81 -18.37 -2.38 -19.20
N SER A 82 -18.90 -3.33 -19.97
CA SER A 82 -20.15 -4.04 -19.62
C SER A 82 -20.11 -4.79 -18.29
N TRP A 83 -18.91 -5.14 -17.79
CA TRP A 83 -18.75 -5.77 -16.49
C TRP A 83 -18.95 -4.79 -15.32
N ALA A 84 -18.74 -3.48 -15.53
CA ALA A 84 -18.81 -2.47 -14.48
C ALA A 84 -20.23 -2.26 -13.94
N ASP A 85 -21.26 -2.52 -14.74
CA ASP A 85 -22.68 -2.37 -14.34
C ASP A 85 -23.06 -3.29 -13.17
N THR A 86 -22.27 -4.35 -12.95
CA THR A 86 -22.48 -5.33 -11.88
C THR A 86 -21.67 -5.04 -10.61
N LEU A 87 -20.75 -4.07 -10.65
CA LEU A 87 -19.93 -3.71 -9.50
C LEU A 87 -20.59 -2.62 -8.64
N ALA A 88 -21.03 -3.01 -7.45
CA ALA A 88 -21.43 -2.06 -6.42
C ALA A 88 -20.22 -1.21 -5.99
N GLY A 89 -20.38 0.12 -6.06
CA GLY A 89 -19.37 1.09 -5.63
C GLY A 89 -18.30 1.41 -6.68
N GLY A 90 -18.59 1.16 -7.97
CA GLY A 90 -17.72 1.59 -9.06
C GLY A 90 -16.47 0.75 -9.25
N TYR A 91 -15.70 1.10 -10.27
CA TYR A 91 -14.45 0.40 -10.65
C TYR A 91 -13.24 1.32 -10.72
N LEU A 92 -13.44 2.65 -10.65
CA LEU A 92 -12.39 3.64 -10.54
C LEU A 92 -12.42 4.24 -9.13
N TYR A 93 -11.32 4.12 -8.40
CA TYR A 93 -11.19 4.65 -7.05
C TYR A 93 -9.75 5.06 -6.78
N ALA A 94 -9.56 6.13 -6.01
CA ALA A 94 -8.26 6.57 -5.55
C ALA A 94 -7.63 5.49 -4.66
N HIS A 95 -6.44 5.03 -5.03
CA HIS A 95 -5.73 4.02 -4.27
C HIS A 95 -4.23 4.05 -4.52
N VAL A 96 -3.51 3.50 -3.54
CA VAL A 96 -2.14 3.02 -3.70
C VAL A 96 -2.07 1.60 -3.17
N ALA A 97 -1.51 0.68 -3.97
CA ALA A 97 -1.53 -0.73 -3.61
C ALA A 97 -0.36 -1.56 -4.17
N SER A 98 -0.28 -2.80 -3.66
CA SER A 98 0.68 -3.83 -4.04
C SER A 98 2.14 -3.35 -3.99
N PRO A 99 2.61 -2.91 -2.80
CA PRO A 99 3.99 -2.48 -2.64
C PRO A 99 4.96 -3.64 -2.90
N ASP A 100 5.96 -3.39 -3.72
CA ASP A 100 7.13 -4.22 -3.91
C ASP A 100 8.36 -3.43 -3.44
N VAL A 101 9.16 -4.02 -2.54
CA VAL A 101 10.17 -3.27 -1.78
C VAL A 101 11.52 -3.93 -1.90
N HIS A 102 12.50 -3.15 -2.34
CA HIS A 102 13.86 -3.59 -2.62
C HIS A 102 14.87 -2.79 -1.82
N ILE A 103 15.94 -3.46 -1.40
CA ILE A 103 17.08 -2.82 -0.75
C ILE A 103 18.14 -2.51 -1.80
N ASP A 104 18.47 -1.23 -1.95
CA ASP A 104 19.65 -0.78 -2.70
C ASP A 104 20.77 -0.51 -1.71
N GLU A 105 21.60 -1.53 -1.46
CA GLU A 105 22.72 -1.44 -0.52
C GLU A 105 23.77 -0.41 -0.95
N SER A 106 23.96 -0.22 -2.25
CA SER A 106 24.98 0.68 -2.79
C SER A 106 24.69 2.15 -2.46
N GLN A 107 23.41 2.52 -2.53
CA GLN A 107 22.93 3.88 -2.22
C GLN A 107 22.41 4.01 -0.80
N ARG A 108 22.34 2.91 -0.03
CA ARG A 108 21.68 2.82 1.28
C ARG A 108 20.25 3.35 1.22
N GLN A 109 19.47 2.81 0.28
CA GLN A 109 18.09 3.21 0.04
C GLN A 109 17.15 2.00 0.13
N ILE A 110 15.97 2.25 0.71
CA ILE A 110 14.82 1.34 0.58
C ILE A 110 13.96 1.91 -0.56
N ARG A 111 13.79 1.13 -1.64
CA ARG A 111 13.00 1.52 -2.81
C ARG A 111 11.68 0.78 -2.78
N MET A 112 10.58 1.51 -2.96
CA MET A 112 9.24 0.94 -3.05
C MET A 112 8.65 1.25 -4.43
N TYR A 113 8.17 0.21 -5.09
CA TYR A 113 7.35 0.27 -6.30
C TYR A 113 5.93 -0.11 -5.94
N TYR A 114 4.95 0.59 -6.49
CA TYR A 114 3.54 0.40 -6.19
C TYR A 114 2.72 0.96 -7.34
N HIS A 115 1.45 0.58 -7.41
CA HIS A 115 0.53 1.13 -8.39
C HIS A 115 -0.55 1.96 -7.72
N GLY A 116 -1.24 2.76 -8.53
CA GLY A 116 -2.38 3.55 -8.12
C GLY A 116 -3.15 4.03 -9.34
N LEU A 117 -4.26 4.73 -9.08
CA LEU A 117 -5.08 5.32 -10.13
C LEU A 117 -4.43 6.59 -10.68
N LEU A 118 -4.20 6.63 -11.99
CA LEU A 118 -3.70 7.84 -12.65
C LEU A 118 -4.74 8.98 -12.57
N PRO A 119 -4.30 10.24 -12.42
CA PRO A 119 -5.16 11.41 -12.41
C PRO A 119 -5.81 11.71 -13.77
#